data_AF-A0A6G0M659-F1
#
_entry.id   AF-A0A6G0M659-F1
#
_cell.length_a   1.000
_cell.length_b   1.000
_cell.length_c   1.000
_cell.angle_alpha   90.00
_cell.angle_beta   90.00
_cell.angle_gamma   90.00
#
_symmetry.space_group_name_H-M   'P 1'
#
loop_
_entity.id
_entity.type
_entity.pdbx_description
1 polymer ?
#
loop_
_entity_poly.entity_id
_entity_poly.type
_entity_poly.pdbx_seq_one_letter_code
_entity_poly.pdbx_strand_id
1 'polypeptide(L)'
;MQSKNNYLALEKQVNEVVPTIARKFTMKRVTSPYQEDMNNRGLYCAIFFECQVRGVPMPDLRRTVLGYLRFRYLFKACAGDREWK
;
A
#
# COMPACT_ATOMS: atom_id res chain seq x y z
N MET A 1 16.17 1.46 6.72
CA MET A 1 16.28 1.19 5.27
C MET A 1 16.07 -0.31 5.06
N GLN A 2 15.02 -0.76 4.38
CA GLN A 2 14.85 -2.21 4.11
C GLN A 2 16.02 -2.69 3.26
N SER A 3 16.76 -3.69 3.73
CA SER A 3 17.94 -4.17 3.01
C SER A 3 17.49 -4.89 1.73
N LYS A 4 18.32 -4.81 0.68
CA LYS A 4 18.10 -5.50 -0.61
C LYS A 4 17.85 -7.02 -0.42
N ASN A 5 18.37 -7.60 0.66
CA ASN A 5 18.21 -9.01 1.00
C ASN A 5 16.76 -9.37 1.39
N ASN A 6 16.03 -8.43 2.00
CA ASN A 6 14.63 -8.68 2.39
C ASN A 6 13.73 -8.86 1.15
N TYR A 7 13.99 -8.11 0.07
CA TYR A 7 13.22 -8.23 -1.17
C TYR A 7 13.48 -9.56 -1.89
N LEU A 8 14.72 -10.02 -1.92
CA LEU A 8 15.09 -11.32 -2.51
C LEU A 8 14.46 -12.48 -1.75
N ALA A 9 14.44 -12.40 -0.41
CA ALA A 9 13.79 -13.41 0.44
C ALA A 9 12.28 -13.47 0.21
N LEU A 10 11.61 -12.31 0.13
CA LEU A 10 10.18 -12.23 -0.16
C LEU A 10 9.84 -12.77 -1.55
N GLU A 11 10.63 -12.41 -2.56
CA GLU A 11 10.45 -12.91 -3.93
C GLU A 11 10.60 -14.43 -4.00
N LYS A 12 11.59 -14.99 -3.28
CA LYS A 12 11.75 -16.44 -3.15
C LYS A 12 10.50 -17.09 -2.52
N GLN A 13 10.00 -16.54 -1.41
CA GLN A 13 8.81 -17.06 -0.74
C GLN A 13 7.56 -16.99 -1.62
N VAL A 14 7.34 -15.89 -2.34
CA VAL A 14 6.21 -15.75 -3.26
C VAL A 14 6.28 -16.80 -4.37
N ASN A 15 7.48 -17.05 -4.91
CA ASN A 15 7.70 -18.10 -5.92
C ASN A 15 7.47 -19.52 -5.38
N GLU A 16 7.72 -19.76 -4.08
CA GLU A 16 7.42 -21.04 -3.44
C GLU A 16 5.92 -21.25 -3.20
N VAL A 17 5.21 -20.21 -2.75
CA VAL A 17 3.78 -20.29 -2.41
C VAL A 17 2.90 -20.28 -3.67
N VAL A 18 3.31 -19.57 -4.73
CA VAL A 18 2.50 -19.38 -5.95
C VAL A 18 3.31 -19.65 -7.23
N PRO A 19 3.89 -20.85 -7.42
CA PRO A 19 4.93 -21.12 -8.42
C PRO A 19 4.48 -20.95 -9.88
N THR A 20 3.21 -21.21 -10.20
CA THR A 20 2.66 -21.11 -11.55
C THR A 20 2.14 -19.71 -11.90
N ILE A 21 1.73 -18.95 -10.90
CA ILE A 21 1.23 -17.58 -11.05
C ILE A 21 2.43 -16.64 -11.11
N ALA A 22 3.40 -16.75 -10.21
CA ALA A 22 4.55 -15.86 -10.15
C ALA A 22 5.37 -15.84 -11.45
N ARG A 23 5.50 -16.99 -12.15
CA ARG A 23 6.16 -17.07 -13.48
C ARG A 23 5.45 -16.28 -14.59
N LYS A 24 4.18 -15.94 -14.42
CA LYS A 24 3.39 -15.14 -15.38
C LYS A 24 3.48 -13.63 -15.13
N PHE A 25 4.05 -13.21 -14.00
CA PHE A 25 4.14 -11.80 -13.63
C PHE A 25 5.60 -11.34 -13.61
N THR A 26 5.83 -10.10 -14.01
CA THR A 26 7.12 -9.44 -13.83
C THR A 26 7.10 -8.65 -12.53
N MET A 27 8.05 -8.94 -11.64
CA MET A 27 8.21 -8.20 -10.40
C MET A 27 8.74 -6.79 -10.70
N LYS A 28 7.97 -5.77 -10.32
CA LYS A 28 8.40 -4.38 -10.39
C LYS A 28 8.74 -3.87 -9.01
N ARG A 29 9.99 -3.42 -8.83
CA ARG A 29 10.40 -2.71 -7.61
C ARG A 29 9.97 -1.25 -7.74
N VAL A 30 9.26 -0.76 -6.74
CA VAL A 30 8.80 0.63 -6.70
C VAL A 30 9.33 1.27 -5.43
N THR A 31 9.84 2.48 -5.55
CA THR A 31 10.26 3.27 -4.39
C THR A 31 9.04 3.58 -3.55
N SER A 32 9.07 3.19 -2.28
CA SER A 32 8.03 3.57 -1.33
C SER A 32 7.98 5.10 -1.24
N PRO A 33 6.78 5.70 -1.20
CA PRO A 33 6.64 7.10 -0.87
C PRO A 33 7.29 7.40 0.49
N TYR A 34 7.89 8.57 0.61
CA TYR A 34 8.43 9.05 1.87
C TYR A 34 7.28 9.29 2.86
N GLN A 35 7.49 8.89 4.10
CA GLN A 35 6.56 9.08 5.20
C GLN A 35 7.26 9.90 6.27
N GLU A 36 6.65 11.03 6.64
CA GLU A 36 7.20 11.90 7.69
C GLU A 36 7.14 11.26 9.08
N ASP A 37 6.17 10.37 9.30
CA ASP A 37 5.99 9.68 10.59
C ASP A 37 5.92 8.15 10.44
N MET A 38 6.17 7.47 11.56
CA MET A 38 6.12 6.00 11.62
C MET A 38 4.70 5.43 11.82
N ASN A 39 3.70 6.30 12.00
CA ASN A 39 2.34 5.94 12.41
C ASN A 39 1.37 5.84 11.22
N ASN A 40 1.78 6.26 10.02
CA ASN A 40 0.95 6.25 8.82
C ASN A 40 1.27 5.13 7.83
N ARG A 41 2.15 4.19 8.16
CA ARG A 41 2.58 3.11 7.22
C ARG A 41 1.41 2.39 6.56
N GLY A 42 0.41 1.98 7.35
CA GLY A 42 -0.78 1.30 6.84
C GLY A 42 -1.59 2.17 5.88
N LEU A 43 -1.75 3.45 6.18
CA LEU A 43 -2.47 4.39 5.31
C LEU A 43 -1.74 4.58 3.98
N TYR A 44 -0.42 4.78 4.01
CA TYR A 44 0.38 4.92 2.80
C TYR A 44 0.35 3.66 1.94
N CYS A 45 0.38 2.47 2.54
CA CYS A 45 0.21 1.21 1.80
C CYS A 45 -1.16 1.15 1.09
N ALA A 46 -2.24 1.51 1.79
CA ALA A 46 -3.59 1.50 1.20
C ALA A 46 -3.70 2.46 0.00
N ILE A 47 -3.24 3.71 0.17
CA ILE A 47 -3.27 4.72 -0.89
C ILE A 47 -2.37 4.29 -2.06
N PHE A 48 -1.19 3.73 -1.79
CA PHE A 48 -0.29 3.24 -2.82
C PHE A 48 -0.99 2.22 -3.72
N PHE A 49 -1.64 1.20 -3.14
CA PHE A 49 -2.37 0.20 -3.92
C PHE A 49 -3.56 0.80 -4.68
N GLU A 50 -4.31 1.71 -4.07
CA GLU A 50 -5.41 2.40 -4.74
C GLU A 50 -4.93 3.20 -5.96
N CYS A 51 -3.81 3.91 -5.84
CA CYS A 51 -3.16 4.61 -6.94
C CYS A 51 -2.70 3.65 -8.05
N GLN A 52 -2.08 2.52 -7.70
CA GLN A 52 -1.66 1.51 -8.68
C GLN A 52 -2.84 0.92 -9.46
N VAL A 53 -3.94 0.57 -8.77
CA VAL A 53 -5.15 0.02 -9.40
C VAL A 53 -5.80 1.04 -10.34
N ARG A 54 -5.79 2.32 -9.97
CA ARG A 54 -6.35 3.41 -10.78
C ARG A 54 -5.40 3.94 -11.85
N GLY A 55 -4.14 3.49 -11.88
CA GLY A 55 -3.12 3.98 -12.82
C GLY A 55 -2.75 5.45 -12.62
N VAL A 56 -2.88 5.99 -11.41
CA VAL A 56 -2.58 7.40 -11.10
C VAL A 56 -1.32 7.50 -10.23
N PRO A 57 -0.55 8.60 -10.32
CA PRO A 57 0.61 8.80 -9.44
C PRO A 57 0.17 8.96 -7.98
N MET A 58 1.06 8.60 -7.07
CA MET A 58 0.85 8.81 -5.64
C MET A 58 0.87 10.32 -5.33
N PRO A 59 -0.15 10.87 -4.66
CA PRO A 59 -0.16 12.27 -4.29
C PRO A 59 0.85 12.58 -3.19
N ASP A 60 1.26 13.85 -3.10
CA ASP A 60 1.98 14.37 -1.94
C ASP A 60 1.02 14.51 -0.76
N LEU A 61 1.24 13.73 0.30
CA LEU A 61 0.34 13.62 1.43
C LEU A 61 0.80 14.50 2.59
N ARG A 62 0.26 15.72 2.64
CA ARG A 62 0.46 16.63 3.78
C ARG A 62 -0.22 16.11 5.04
N ARG A 63 0.30 16.49 6.22
CA ARG A 63 -0.18 16.05 7.54
C ARG A 63 -1.70 16.20 7.75
N THR A 64 -2.30 17.29 7.26
CA THR A 64 -3.76 17.51 7.34
C THR A 64 -4.56 16.52 6.50
N VAL A 65 -4.09 16.20 5.30
CA VAL A 65 -4.69 15.20 4.40
C VAL A 65 -4.57 13.81 5.02
N LEU A 66 -3.43 13.49 5.64
CA LEU A 66 -3.22 12.23 6.35
C LEU A 66 -4.25 12.03 7.46
N GLY A 67 -4.48 13.05 8.29
CA GLY A 67 -5.50 12.99 9.36
C GLY A 67 -6.91 12.71 8.83
N TYR A 68 -7.32 13.44 7.79
CA TYR A 68 -8.61 13.24 7.14
C TYR A 68 -8.76 11.83 6.56
N LEU A 69 -7.75 11.34 5.84
CA LEU A 69 -7.81 10.01 5.23
C LEU A 69 -7.84 8.91 6.29
N ARG A 70 -7.06 9.02 7.38
CA ARG A 70 -7.13 8.07 8.51
C ARG A 70 -8.54 7.98 9.07
N PHE A 71 -9.15 9.14 9.35
CA PHE A 71 -10.53 9.19 9.82
C PHE A 71 -11.48 8.54 8.81
N ARG A 72 -11.36 8.86 7.52
CA ARG A 72 -12.22 8.32 6.48
C ARG A 72 -12.13 6.79 6.37
N TYR A 73 -10.94 6.22 6.39
CA TYR A 73 -10.76 4.76 6.35
C TYR A 73 -11.29 4.10 7.62
N LEU A 74 -11.01 4.65 8.81
CA LEU A 74 -11.53 4.14 10.08
C LEU A 74 -13.06 4.22 10.11
N PHE A 75 -13.61 5.36 9.72
CA PHE A 75 -15.04 5.58 9.66
C PHE A 75 -15.71 4.57 8.71
N LYS A 76 -15.20 4.36 7.50
CA LYS A 76 -15.72 3.33 6.58
C LYS A 76 -15.62 1.92 7.16
N ALA A 77 -14.49 1.58 7.79
CA ALA A 77 -14.31 0.26 8.41
C ALA A 77 -15.30 0.02 9.56
N CYS A 78 -15.60 1.05 10.35
CA CYS A 78 -16.54 0.96 11.47
C CYS A 78 -18.01 1.10 11.06
N ALA A 79 -18.32 1.89 10.04
CA ALA A 79 -19.68 2.12 9.57
C ALA A 79 -20.22 0.95 8.74
N GLY A 80 -19.35 0.12 8.15
CA GLY A 80 -19.74 -0.88 7.16
C GLY A 80 -20.35 -0.24 5.90
N ASP A 81 -20.95 -1.03 5.02
CA ASP A 81 -21.73 -0.57 3.85
C ASP A 81 -23.01 0.17 4.24
N ARG A 82 -23.04 0.86 5.38
CA ARG A 82 -24.05 1.88 5.65
C ARG A 82 -23.76 3.03 4.71
N GLU A 83 -24.27 2.91 3.48
CA GLU A 83 -24.49 4.04 2.61
C GLU A 83 -25.09 5.15 3.47
N TRP A 84 -24.35 6.24 3.57
CA TRP A 84 -24.78 7.45 4.24
C TRP A 84 -25.95 7.99 3.42
N LYS A 85 -27.17 7.59 3.79
CA LYS A 85 -28.42 8.15 3.27
C LYS A 85 -28.55 9.60 3.71
#